data_AF-A0A2M7PQL2-F1
#
_entry.id   AF-A0A2M7PQL2-F1
#
_cell.length_a   1.000
_cell.length_b   1.000
_cell.length_c   1.000
_cell.angle_alpha   90.00
_cell.angle_beta   90.00
_cell.angle_gamma   90.00
#
_symmetry.space_group_name_H-M   'P 1'
#
loop_
_entity.id
_entity.type
_entity.pdbx_description
1 polymer ?
#
loop_
_entity_poly.entity_id
_entity_poly.type
_entity_poly.pdbx_seq_one_letter_code
_entity_poly.pdbx_strand_id
1 'polypeptide(L)' 'QLQKLTKDCIADIVFVTAFLNRQKFRQFMTDIAWETEVWIADNPDHLVHFNGDKFLGSYKE' A
#
# COMPACT_ATOMS: atom_id res chain seq x y z
N GLN A 1 8.73 -11.40 -7.49
CA GLN A 1 8.39 -11.72 -8.90
C GLN A 1 8.04 -10.47 -9.68
N LEU A 2 7.15 -9.60 -9.18
CA LEU A 2 6.74 -8.37 -9.88
C LEU A 2 7.91 -7.42 -10.21
N GLN A 3 8.86 -7.21 -9.29
CA GLN A 3 10.07 -6.42 -9.56
C GLN A 3 10.88 -6.89 -10.79
N LYS A 4 10.87 -8.20 -11.08
CA LYS A 4 11.55 -8.74 -12.27
C LYS A 4 10.79 -8.43 -13.55
N LEU A 5 9.45 -8.38 -13.49
CA LEU A 5 8.60 -8.04 -14.62
C LEU A 5 8.71 -6.56 -14.98
N THR A 6 8.98 -5.71 -13.99
CA THR A 6 9.11 -4.26 -14.15
C THR A 6 10.56 -3.78 -14.25
N LYS A 7 11.52 -4.70 -14.48
CA LYS A 7 12.96 -4.38 -14.43
C LYS A 7 13.41 -3.29 -15.43
N ASP A 8 12.70 -3.18 -16.55
CA ASP A 8 12.99 -2.22 -17.64
C ASP A 8 12.04 -1.01 -17.59
N CYS A 9 11.21 -0.91 -16.54
CA CYS A 9 10.32 0.23 -16.32
C CYS A 9 11.14 1.42 -15.83
N ILE A 10 11.06 2.53 -16.55
CA ILE A 10 11.73 3.78 -16.20
C ILE A 10 10.94 4.64 -15.20
N ALA A 11 9.66 4.33 -14.98
CA ALA A 11 8.81 5.01 -14.02
C ALA A 11 8.97 4.39 -12.63
N ASP A 12 8.74 5.21 -11.60
CA ASP A 12 8.69 4.74 -10.22
C ASP A 12 7.58 3.70 -10.05
N ILE A 13 7.92 2.57 -9.42
CA ILE A 13 7.01 1.45 -9.24
C ILE A 13 6.37 1.55 -7.86
N VAL A 14 5.04 1.51 -7.82
CA VAL A 14 4.25 1.44 -6.59
C VAL A 14 3.45 0.15 -6.60
N PHE A 15 3.50 -0.60 -5.50
CA PHE A 15 2.71 -1.81 -5.31
C PHE A 15 1.50 -1.51 -4.43
N VAL A 16 0.31 -1.82 -4.93
CA VAL A 16 -0.95 -1.59 -4.21
C VAL A 16 -1.70 -2.90 -4.02
N THR A 17 -2.01 -3.25 -2.78
CA THR A 17 -2.93 -4.34 -2.45
C THR A 17 -4.31 -3.76 -2.18
N ALA A 18 -5.32 -4.19 -2.92
CA ALA A 18 -6.69 -3.68 -2.79
C ALA A 18 -7.59 -4.67 -2.03
N PHE A 19 -8.40 -4.16 -1.11
CA PHE A 19 -9.43 -4.92 -0.41
C PHE A 19 -10.79 -4.25 -0.58
N LEU A 20 -11.86 -5.04 -0.62
CA LEU A 20 -13.22 -4.48 -0.60
C LEU A 20 -13.50 -3.76 0.72
N ASN A 21 -13.11 -4.37 1.84
CA ASN A 21 -13.42 -3.84 3.17
C ASN A 21 -12.30 -4.08 4.19
N ARG A 22 -12.38 -3.34 5.31
CA ARG A 22 -11.41 -3.43 6.42
C ARG A 22 -11.40 -4.80 7.09
N GLN A 23 -12.51 -5.55 7.06
CA GLN A 23 -12.56 -6.89 7.65
C GLN A 23 -11.69 -7.86 6.87
N LYS A 24 -11.72 -7.81 5.53
CA LYS A 24 -10.85 -8.62 4.68
C LYS A 24 -9.39 -8.21 4.86
N PHE A 25 -9.09 -6.91 4.82
CA PHE A 25 -7.74 -6.40 5.07
C PHE A 25 -7.11 -6.97 6.37
N ARG A 26 -7.84 -6.94 7.49
CA ARG A 26 -7.35 -7.46 8.79
C ARG A 26 -6.93 -8.93 8.75
N GLN A 27 -7.54 -9.75 7.89
CA GLN A 27 -7.18 -11.16 7.78
C GLN A 27 -5.81 -11.39 7.12
N PHE A 28 -5.35 -10.45 6.29
CA PHE A 28 -4.11 -10.55 5.51
C PHE A 28 -3.04 -9.56 5.96
N MET A 29 -3.33 -8.71 6.94
CA MET A 29 -2.46 -7.59 7.31
C MET A 29 -1.04 -8.02 7.68
N THR A 30 -0.86 -9.23 8.21
CA THR A 30 0.43 -9.78 8.60
C THR A 30 1.26 -10.28 7.43
N ASP A 31 0.63 -10.54 6.29
CA ASP A 31 1.24 -11.11 5.09
C ASP A 31 1.58 -10.04 4.04
N ILE A 32 1.13 -8.80 4.27
CA ILE A 32 1.39 -7.67 3.37
C ILE A 32 2.85 -7.25 3.50
N ALA A 33 3.53 -7.15 2.35
CA ALA A 33 4.93 -6.76 2.31
C ALA A 33 5.12 -5.28 2.73
N TRP A 34 6.21 -5.01 3.43
CA TRP A 34 6.70 -3.65 3.64
C TRP A 34 6.99 -2.96 2.31
N GLU A 35 7.06 -1.62 2.35
CA GLU A 35 7.26 -0.75 1.19
C GLU A 35 6.15 -0.87 0.13
N THR A 36 4.93 -1.19 0.57
CA THR A 36 3.75 -1.26 -0.29
C THR A 36 2.57 -0.46 0.28
N GLU A 37 1.56 -0.28 -0.56
CA GLU A 37 0.36 0.47 -0.25
C GLU A 37 -0.86 -0.43 -0.14
N VAL A 38 -1.81 -0.06 0.70
CA VAL A 38 -3.11 -0.71 0.79
C VAL A 38 -4.23 0.28 0.54
N TRP A 39 -5.11 -0.07 -0.39
CA TRP A 39 -6.34 0.65 -0.69
C TRP A 39 -7.56 -0.17 -0.29
N ILE A 40 -8.58 0.48 0.27
CA ILE A 40 -9.80 -0.19 0.75
C ILE A 40 -11.02 0.49 0.16
N ALA A 41 -11.86 -0.26 -0.58
CA ALA A 41 -12.99 0.31 -1.31
C ALA A 41 -14.01 1.03 -0.41
N ASP A 42 -14.24 0.54 0.81
CA ASP A 42 -15.10 1.22 1.80
C ASP A 42 -14.59 2.59 2.25
N ASN A 43 -13.31 2.91 2.03
CA ASN A 43 -12.67 4.18 2.41
C ASN A 43 -11.79 4.67 1.25
N PRO A 44 -12.38 4.99 0.09
CA PRO A 44 -11.66 5.11 -1.17
C PRO A 44 -10.68 6.29 -1.20
N ASP A 45 -10.91 7.30 -0.36
CA ASP A 45 -10.09 8.52 -0.23
C ASP A 45 -8.85 8.32 0.67
N HIS A 46 -8.66 7.12 1.22
CA HIS A 46 -7.59 6.83 2.17
C HIS A 46 -6.70 5.67 1.71
N LEU A 47 -5.43 5.73 2.11
CA LEU A 47 -4.44 4.67 1.91
C LEU A 47 -3.77 4.31 3.24
N VAL A 48 -3.33 3.06 3.36
CA VAL A 48 -2.45 2.62 4.44
C VAL A 48 -1.07 2.36 3.85
N HIS A 49 -0.10 3.15 4.29
CA HIS A 49 1.30 3.04 3.89
C HIS A 49 2.02 2.03 4.80
N PHE A 50 2.50 0.91 4.23
CA PHE A 50 3.35 -0.04 4.95
C PHE A 50 4.82 0.38 4.85
N ASN A 51 5.14 1.61 5.29
CA ASN A 51 6.52 2.12 5.45
C ASN A 51 6.52 3.36 6.35
N GLY A 52 7.55 3.55 7.18
CA GLY A 52 7.62 4.65 8.17
C GLY A 52 8.35 5.89 7.67
N ASP A 53 9.41 5.72 6.90
CA ASP A 53 10.46 6.74 6.76
C ASP A 53 10.00 7.97 5.96
N LYS A 54 9.02 7.78 5.07
CA LYS A 54 8.55 8.80 4.13
C LYS A 54 7.46 9.72 4.71
N PHE A 55 6.77 9.32 5.79
CA PHE A 55 5.50 9.95 6.20
C PHE A 55 5.37 10.25 7.70
N LEU A 56 6.47 10.28 8.46
CA LEU A 56 6.43 10.70 9.86
C LEU A 56 6.21 12.23 9.96
N GLY A 57 4.97 12.63 10.27
CA GLY A 57 4.58 14.02 10.50
C GLY A 57 3.12 14.14 10.92
N SER A 58 2.74 15.26 11.54
CA SER A 58 1.34 15.53 11.86
C SER A 58 0.53 15.79 10.59
N TYR A 59 -0.68 15.24 10.50
CA TYR A 59 -1.67 15.76 9.56
C TYR A 59 -1.91 17.24 9.90
N LYS A 60 -1.54 18.14 9.00
CA LYS A 60 -1.92 19.55 9.08
C LYS A 60 -3.27 19.69 8.40
N GLU A 61 -4.21 20.39 9.06
CA GLU A 61 -5.52 20.75 8.52
C GLU A 61 -5.42 21.45 7.16
#